data_AF-A0A497PDC4-F1
#
_entry.id   AF-A0A497PDC4-F1
#
_cell.length_a   1.000
_cell.length_b   1.000
_cell.length_c   1.000
_cell.angle_alpha   90.00
_cell.angle_beta   90.00
_cell.angle_gamma   90.00
#
_symmetry.space_group_name_H-M   'P 1'
#
loop_
_entity.id
_entity.type
_entity.pdbx_description
1 polymer ?
#
loop_
_entity_poly.entity_id
_entity_poly.type
_entity_poly.pdbx_seq_one_letter_code
_entity_poly.pdbx_strand_id
1 'polypeptide(L)'
;MRTKTDEYVDTIDDSAYYALLNALVGQTFEGPINESAEPDFIEFGKSVTIPYTNILGSLFFVIFFGAFFIMMWLRQGNIMIPSTIGIIVGGVLLKYAPAEFRLPAILFISFNIFGIIYTLLKERS
;
A
#
# COMPACT_ATOMS: atom_id res chain seq x y z
N MET A 1 -5.98 -39.13 -4.63
CA MET A 1 -5.34 -38.11 -5.50
C MET A 1 -6.14 -38.07 -6.79
N ARG A 2 -6.67 -36.91 -7.19
CA ARG A 2 -7.38 -36.76 -8.47
C ARG A 2 -6.34 -36.75 -9.58
N THR A 3 -6.34 -37.76 -10.43
CA THR A 3 -5.48 -37.81 -11.63
C THR A 3 -5.88 -36.65 -12.54
N LYS A 4 -4.92 -35.79 -12.91
CA LYS A 4 -5.15 -34.76 -13.92
C LYS A 4 -5.32 -35.47 -15.26
N THR A 5 -6.45 -35.28 -15.91
CA THR A 5 -6.72 -35.74 -17.27
C THR A 5 -6.25 -34.68 -18.24
N ASP A 6 -5.40 -35.05 -19.20
CA ASP A 6 -4.89 -34.17 -20.27
C ASP A 6 -5.92 -33.93 -21.39
N GLU A 7 -7.20 -34.24 -21.14
CA GLU A 7 -8.28 -34.03 -22.09
C GLU A 7 -8.60 -32.53 -22.20
N TYR A 8 -8.54 -32.02 -23.44
CA TYR A 8 -9.00 -30.69 -23.78
C TYR A 8 -10.51 -30.60 -23.54
N VAL A 9 -10.91 -29.88 -22.50
CA VAL A 9 -12.29 -29.51 -22.22
C VAL A 9 -12.54 -28.17 -22.90
N ASP A 10 -13.56 -28.08 -23.75
CA ASP A 10 -13.95 -26.81 -24.36
C ASP A 10 -14.20 -25.77 -23.26
N THR A 11 -13.53 -24.62 -23.36
CA THR A 11 -13.68 -23.53 -22.41
C THR A 11 -15.12 -23.03 -22.45
N ILE A 12 -15.73 -22.82 -21.28
CA ILE A 12 -17.03 -22.15 -21.18
C ILE A 12 -16.89 -20.76 -21.83
N ASP A 13 -17.93 -20.29 -22.52
CA ASP A 13 -17.96 -18.93 -23.08
C ASP A 13 -17.99 -17.91 -21.93
N ASP A 14 -16.80 -17.54 -21.47
CA ASP A 14 -16.59 -16.63 -20.37
C ASP A 14 -16.53 -15.16 -20.83
N SER A 15 -16.82 -14.89 -22.11
CA SER A 15 -16.74 -13.54 -22.71
C SER A 15 -17.56 -12.50 -21.97
N ALA A 16 -18.76 -12.86 -21.51
CA ALA A 16 -19.63 -11.99 -20.72
C ALA A 16 -19.08 -11.69 -19.32
N TYR A 17 -18.40 -12.66 -18.70
CA TYR A 17 -17.75 -12.48 -17.40
C TYR A 17 -16.56 -11.50 -17.51
N TYR A 18 -15.71 -11.68 -18.53
CA TYR A 18 -14.61 -10.76 -18.80
C TYR A 18 -15.09 -9.37 -19.21
N ALA A 19 -16.18 -9.24 -19.97
CA ALA A 19 -16.77 -7.94 -20.29
C ALA A 19 -17.21 -7.17 -19.03
N LEU A 20 -17.80 -7.86 -18.04
CA LEU A 20 -18.21 -7.25 -16.77
C LEU A 20 -16.99 -6.87 -15.92
N LEU A 21 -16.00 -7.74 -15.79
CA LEU A 21 -14.76 -7.42 -15.08
C LEU A 21 -14.01 -6.26 -15.72
N ASN A 22 -13.90 -6.23 -17.05
CA ASN A 22 -13.27 -5.14 -17.79
C ASN A 22 -14.02 -3.82 -17.57
N ALA A 23 -15.36 -3.85 -17.53
CA ALA A 23 -16.17 -2.67 -17.24
C ALA A 23 -16.04 -2.19 -15.77
N LEU A 24 -15.85 -3.11 -14.82
CA LEU A 24 -15.76 -2.78 -13.40
C LEU A 24 -14.36 -2.32 -12.98
N VAL A 25 -13.31 -2.94 -13.53
CA VAL A 25 -11.91 -2.73 -13.14
C VAL A 25 -11.20 -1.75 -14.10
N GLY A 26 -11.71 -1.57 -15.32
CA GLY A 26 -11.09 -0.70 -16.33
C GLY A 26 -9.79 -1.26 -16.90
N GLN A 27 -9.55 -2.57 -16.76
CA GLN A 27 -8.40 -3.29 -17.29
C GLN A 27 -8.89 -4.42 -18.20
N THR A 28 -8.21 -4.69 -19.31
CA THR A 28 -8.51 -5.81 -20.21
C THR A 28 -7.89 -7.09 -19.67
N PHE A 29 -8.72 -7.98 -19.15
CA PHE A 29 -8.35 -9.37 -18.90
C PHE A 29 -8.52 -10.16 -20.21
N GLU A 30 -7.43 -10.37 -20.95
CA GLU A 30 -7.44 -11.17 -22.18
C GLU A 30 -6.85 -12.57 -21.94
N GLY A 31 -7.64 -13.61 -22.23
CA GLY A 31 -7.18 -15.01 -22.31
C GLY A 31 -8.05 -15.98 -21.52
N PRO A 32 -8.20 -17.24 -21.99
CA PRO A 32 -8.92 -18.28 -21.26
C PRO A 32 -8.28 -18.51 -19.88
N ILE A 33 -9.10 -18.79 -18.84
CA ILE A 33 -8.60 -19.19 -17.52
C ILE A 33 -7.78 -20.46 -17.70
N ASN A 34 -6.45 -20.33 -17.71
CA ASN A 34 -5.57 -21.48 -17.77
C ASN A 34 -5.39 -22.05 -16.36
N GLU A 35 -6.25 -22.98 -15.95
CA GLU A 35 -6.16 -23.68 -14.66
C GLU A 35 -4.85 -24.49 -14.49
N SER A 36 -4.09 -24.67 -15.58
CA SER A 36 -2.78 -25.34 -15.58
C SER A 36 -1.60 -24.36 -15.54
N ALA A 37 -1.84 -23.05 -15.69
CA ALA A 37 -0.80 -22.04 -15.56
C ALA A 37 -0.42 -21.84 -14.08
N GLU A 38 0.86 -21.63 -13.82
CA GLU A 38 1.30 -21.25 -12.48
C GLU A 38 0.78 -19.85 -12.16
N PRO A 39 0.19 -19.63 -10.97
CA PRO A 39 -0.33 -18.33 -10.58
C PRO A 39 0.80 -17.30 -10.48
N ASP A 40 0.77 -16.26 -11.31
CA ASP A 40 1.68 -15.12 -11.21
C ASP A 40 1.20 -14.15 -10.11
N PHE A 41 1.70 -14.39 -8.90
CA PHE A 41 1.40 -13.54 -7.75
C PHE A 41 1.99 -12.12 -7.85
N ILE A 42 3.02 -11.93 -8.68
CA ILE A 42 3.66 -10.62 -8.87
C ILE A 42 2.77 -9.75 -9.76
N GLU A 43 2.25 -10.31 -10.85
CA GLU A 43 1.31 -9.61 -11.72
C GLU A 43 0.00 -9.33 -11.00
N PHE A 44 -0.54 -10.30 -10.25
CA PHE A 44 -1.71 -10.07 -9.40
C PHE A 44 -1.48 -8.92 -8.40
N GLY A 45 -0.35 -8.92 -7.69
CA GLY A 45 -0.01 -7.86 -6.74
C GLY A 45 0.12 -6.49 -7.41
N LYS A 46 0.66 -6.42 -8.63
CA LYS A 46 0.69 -5.19 -9.43
C LYS A 46 -0.73 -4.73 -9.75
N SER A 47 -1.58 -5.58 -10.31
CA SER A 47 -2.95 -5.23 -10.70
C SER A 47 -3.78 -4.69 -9.54
N VAL A 48 -3.63 -5.27 -8.34
CA VAL A 48 -4.31 -4.79 -7.13
C VAL A 48 -3.82 -3.40 -6.69
N THR A 49 -2.55 -3.06 -6.91
CA THR A 49 -1.96 -1.81 -6.43
C THR A 49 -2.07 -0.65 -7.41
N ILE A 50 -2.19 -0.92 -8.72
CA ILE A 50 -2.33 0.07 -9.80
C ILE A 50 -3.34 1.19 -9.50
N PRO A 51 -4.60 0.93 -9.09
CA PRO A 51 -5.57 2.01 -8.88
C PRO A 51 -5.12 3.00 -7.81
N TYR A 52 -4.44 2.53 -6.76
CA TYR A 52 -3.97 3.37 -5.66
C TYR A 52 -2.66 4.10 -6.01
N THR A 53 -1.74 3.42 -6.68
CA THR A 53 -0.47 4.03 -7.12
C THR A 53 -0.67 5.04 -8.25
N ASN A 54 -1.75 4.94 -9.04
CA ASN A 54 -2.07 5.95 -10.05
C ASN A 54 -2.44 7.30 -9.42
N ILE A 55 -3.06 7.30 -8.24
CA ILE A 55 -3.49 8.52 -7.54
C ILE A 55 -2.38 9.06 -6.63
N LEU A 56 -1.75 8.18 -5.84
CA LEU A 56 -0.82 8.56 -4.78
C LEU A 56 0.64 8.32 -5.14
N GLY A 57 0.93 7.72 -6.29
CA GLY A 57 2.28 7.31 -6.65
C GLY A 57 2.88 6.33 -5.63
N SER A 58 4.18 6.42 -5.42
CA SER A 58 4.87 5.61 -4.40
C SER A 58 4.51 5.97 -2.95
N LEU A 59 3.80 7.09 -2.72
CA LEU A 59 3.27 7.44 -1.40
C LEU A 59 2.26 6.40 -0.90
N PHE A 60 1.55 5.71 -1.80
CA PHE A 60 0.61 4.65 -1.45
C PHE A 60 1.26 3.62 -0.53
N PHE A 61 2.44 3.11 -0.91
CA PHE A 61 3.14 2.10 -0.11
C PHE A 61 3.64 2.66 1.23
N VAL A 62 4.09 3.92 1.25
CA VAL A 62 4.50 4.60 2.48
C VAL A 62 3.33 4.70 3.46
N ILE A 63 2.13 5.05 2.99
CA ILE A 63 0.93 5.14 3.84
C ILE A 63 0.44 3.75 4.24
N PHE A 64 0.31 2.84 3.27
CA PHE A 64 -0.26 1.51 3.49
C PHE A 64 0.55 0.72 4.52
N PHE A 65 1.87 0.69 4.38
CA PHE A 65 2.74 0.05 5.36
C PHE A 65 2.97 0.93 6.60
N GLY A 66 3.10 2.25 6.41
CA GLY A 66 3.35 3.19 7.50
C GLY A 66 2.20 3.29 8.51
N ALA A 67 0.96 3.07 8.09
CA ALA A 67 -0.23 3.17 8.96
C ALA A 67 -0.15 2.23 10.17
N PHE A 68 0.34 1.00 9.99
CA PHE A 68 0.53 0.05 11.09
C PHE A 68 1.56 0.55 12.10
N PHE A 69 2.66 1.11 11.61
CA PHE A 69 3.68 1.70 12.47
C PHE A 69 3.14 2.93 13.19
N ILE A 70 2.38 3.80 12.53
CA ILE A 70 1.74 4.96 13.16
C ILE A 70 0.75 4.51 14.25
N MET A 71 -0.06 3.48 14.01
CA MET A 71 -0.95 2.95 15.04
C MET A 71 -0.18 2.39 16.24
N MET A 72 0.91 1.67 16.00
CA MET A 72 1.78 1.19 17.08
C MET A 72 2.43 2.35 17.85
N TRP A 73 2.83 3.39 17.13
CA TRP A 73 3.48 4.59 17.64
C TRP A 73 2.56 5.40 18.55
N LEU A 74 1.28 5.52 18.18
CA LEU A 74 0.27 6.20 18.99
C LEU A 74 -0.15 5.41 20.24
N ARG A 75 0.02 4.08 20.24
CA ARG A 75 -0.36 3.21 21.37
C ARG A 75 0.66 3.23 22.51
N GLN A 76 1.84 3.82 22.31
CA GLN A 76 2.88 3.86 23.35
C GLN A 76 2.51 4.88 24.43
N GLY A 77 2.74 4.52 25.70
CA GLY A 77 2.50 5.42 26.84
C GLY A 77 3.38 6.67 26.81
N ASN A 78 4.57 6.55 26.22
CA ASN A 78 5.49 7.65 25.94
C ASN A 78 5.73 7.73 24.42
N ILE A 79 5.20 8.80 23.81
CA ILE A 79 5.27 9.03 22.36
C ILE A 79 6.56 9.80 21.98
N MET A 80 7.34 10.28 22.96
CA MET A 80 8.53 11.11 22.74
C MET A 80 9.62 10.39 21.94
N ILE A 81 9.94 9.14 22.31
CA ILE A 81 10.98 8.34 21.64
C ILE A 81 10.64 8.16 20.16
N PRO A 82 9.47 7.58 19.81
CA PRO A 82 9.19 7.36 18.42
C PRO A 82 9.03 8.71 17.69
N SER A 83 8.42 9.75 18.30
CA SER A 83 8.33 11.08 17.67
C SER A 83 9.68 11.69 17.30
N THR A 84 10.70 11.50 18.14
CA THR A 84 12.08 11.92 17.83
C THR A 84 12.60 11.21 16.57
N ILE A 85 12.37 9.91 16.46
CA ILE A 85 12.73 9.12 15.26
C ILE A 85 11.99 9.66 14.03
N GLY A 86 10.70 9.98 14.17
CA GLY A 86 9.89 10.54 13.07
C GLY A 86 10.40 11.88 12.55
N ILE A 87 10.90 12.74 13.42
CA ILE A 87 11.53 14.00 13.01
C ILE A 87 12.81 13.74 12.20
N ILE A 88 13.67 12.82 12.66
CA ILE A 88 14.90 12.45 11.97
C ILE A 88 14.58 11.88 10.58
N VAL A 89 13.66 10.91 10.52
CA VAL A 89 13.23 10.28 9.26
C VAL A 89 12.60 11.31 8.32
N GLY A 90 11.72 12.18 8.84
CA GLY A 90 11.15 13.27 8.07
C GLY A 90 12.20 14.22 7.51
N GLY A 91 13.24 14.54 8.30
CA GLY A 91 14.37 15.35 7.85
C GLY A 91 15.18 14.67 6.73
N VAL A 92 15.40 13.36 6.83
CA VAL A 92 16.03 12.56 5.76
C VAL A 92 15.17 12.59 4.50
N LEU A 93 13.84 12.44 4.63
CA LEU A 93 12.91 12.53 3.50
C LEU A 93 12.99 13.90 2.81
N LEU A 94 13.09 15.00 3.55
CA LEU A 94 13.23 16.33 2.92
C LEU A 94 14.50 16.49 2.08
N LYS A 95 15.58 15.82 2.48
CA LYS A 95 16.87 15.93 1.80
C LYS A 95 17.00 15.01 0.59
N TYR A 96 16.50 13.78 0.71
CA TYR A 96 16.76 12.71 -0.25
C TYR A 96 15.54 12.28 -1.07
N ALA A 97 14.32 12.59 -0.64
CA ALA A 97 13.13 12.21 -1.40
C ALA A 97 12.89 13.18 -2.58
N PRO A 98 12.28 12.68 -3.68
CA PRO A 98 11.80 13.52 -4.78
C PRO A 98 10.91 14.68 -4.31
N ALA A 99 10.84 15.74 -5.11
CA ALA A 99 10.12 16.97 -4.75
C ALA A 99 8.65 16.76 -4.38
N GLU A 100 8.01 15.73 -4.97
CA GLU A 100 6.64 15.28 -4.71
C GLU A 100 6.42 14.93 -3.22
N PHE A 101 7.44 14.47 -2.51
CA PHE A 101 7.37 14.06 -1.11
C PHE A 101 7.66 15.19 -0.13
N ARG A 102 8.01 16.38 -0.62
CA ARG A 102 8.41 17.50 0.25
C ARG A 102 7.28 17.96 1.16
N LEU A 103 6.08 18.13 0.63
CA LEU A 103 4.90 18.51 1.43
C LEU A 103 4.52 17.44 2.47
N PRO A 104 4.38 16.14 2.09
CA PRO A 104 4.17 15.07 3.05
C PRO A 104 5.25 15.00 4.14
N ALA A 105 6.51 15.19 3.80
CA ALA A 105 7.62 15.16 4.75
C ALA A 105 7.54 16.32 5.76
N ILE A 106 7.19 17.54 5.33
CA ILE A 106 6.96 18.69 6.23
C ILE A 106 5.80 18.40 7.20
N LEU A 107 4.68 17.87 6.69
CA LEU A 107 3.52 17.51 7.52
C LEU A 107 3.88 16.42 8.54
N PHE A 108 4.65 15.41 8.12
CA PHE A 108 5.10 14.33 8.98
C PHE A 108 6.01 14.84 10.10
N ILE A 109 6.95 15.74 9.82
CA ILE A 109 7.79 16.37 10.85
C ILE A 109 6.92 17.19 11.83
N SER A 110 6.03 18.02 11.29
CA SER A 110 5.13 18.86 12.11
C SER A 110 4.29 18.03 13.08
N PHE A 111 3.74 16.92 12.60
CA PHE A 111 2.97 15.98 13.42
C PHE A 111 3.82 15.38 14.56
N ASN A 112 5.08 15.04 14.27
CA ASN A 112 5.97 14.49 15.28
C ASN A 112 6.43 15.52 16.32
N ILE A 113 6.63 16.78 15.94
CA ILE A 113 6.87 17.87 16.90
C ILE A 113 5.69 18.00 17.85
N PHE A 114 4.47 17.96 17.32
CA PHE A 114 3.25 17.99 18.15
C PHE A 114 3.20 16.82 19.14
N GLY A 115 3.58 15.61 18.73
CA GLY A 115 3.65 14.43 19.61
C GLY A 115 4.60 14.62 20.80
N ILE A 116 5.75 15.27 20.59
CA ILE A 116 6.69 15.60 21.67
C ILE A 116 6.07 16.61 22.63
N ILE A 117 5.50 17.70 22.09
CA ILE A 117 4.85 18.74 22.91
C ILE A 117 3.73 18.14 23.75
N TYR A 118 2.87 17.31 23.15
CA TYR A 118 1.79 16.63 23.85
C TYR A 118 2.31 15.76 25.00
N THR A 119 3.38 14.99 24.77
CA THR A 119 3.98 14.15 25.80
C THR A 119 4.52 14.99 26.97
N LEU A 120 5.21 16.09 26.69
CA LEU A 120 5.72 17.02 27.71
C LEU A 120 4.60 17.68 28.52
N LEU A 121 3.47 18.02 27.89
CA LEU A 121 2.31 18.56 28.58
C LEU A 121 1.65 17.50 29.49
N LYS A 122 1.55 16.26 29.00
CA LYS A 122 0.97 15.14 29.75
C LYS A 122 1.82 14.75 30.96
N GLU A 123 3.15 14.78 30.85
CA GLU A 123 4.07 14.49 31.97
C GLU A 123 4.01 15.55 33.08
N ARG A 124 3.53 16.77 32.78
CA ARG A 124 3.38 17.86 33.75
C ARG A 124 2.03 17.89 34.47
N SER A 125 1.03 17.13 33.99
CA SER A 125 -0.33 17.12 34.52
C SER A 125 -0.59 15.93 35.43
#